data_AF-A0A521U3D9-F1
#
_entry.id   AF-A0A521U3D9-F1
#
_cell.length_a   1.000
_cell.length_b   1.000
_cell.length_c   1.000
_cell.angle_alpha   90.00
_cell.angle_beta   90.00
_cell.angle_gamma   90.00
#
_symmetry.space_group_name_H-M   'P 1'
#
loop_
_entity.id
_entity.type
_entity.pdbx_description
1 polymer ?
#
loop_
_entity_poly.entity_id
_entity_poly.type
_entity_poly.pdbx_seq_one_letter_code
_entity_poly.pdbx_strand_id
1 'polypeptide(L)'
;MEPWTINRWLDREVQGILGPHVETREEAQRLVDAYLLPPEGTRGWGLGRGTTFNDVVYLARAHASNLDYGRWANTQMLVTAQDEEGIR
;
A
#
# COMPACT_ATOMS: atom_id res chain seq x y z
N MET A 1 8.83 -7.56 7.77
CA MET A 1 8.01 -6.50 8.38
C MET A 1 6.55 -6.93 8.35
N GLU A 2 5.80 -6.76 9.42
CA GLU A 2 4.40 -7.20 9.47
C GLU A 2 3.46 -6.29 8.63
N PRO A 3 2.55 -6.84 7.80
CA PRO A 3 1.69 -6.06 6.91
C PRO A 3 0.86 -4.97 7.60
N TRP A 4 0.38 -5.24 8.82
CA TRP A 4 -0.42 -4.27 9.58
C TRP A 4 0.38 -3.02 9.97
N THR A 5 1.71 -3.14 10.13
CA THR A 5 2.56 -1.97 10.41
C THR A 5 2.70 -1.09 9.18
N ILE A 6 2.86 -1.69 8.00
CA ILE A 6 2.86 -0.96 6.72
C ILE A 6 1.53 -0.21 6.57
N ASN A 7 0.40 -0.90 6.77
CA ASN A 7 -0.91 -0.29 6.58
C ASN A 7 -1.13 0.94 7.49
N ARG A 8 -0.71 0.87 8.77
CA ARG A 8 -0.81 2.01 9.70
C ARG A 8 -0.05 3.25 9.22
N TRP A 9 1.09 3.06 8.58
CA TRP A 9 1.87 4.18 8.05
C TRP A 9 1.27 4.71 6.76
N LEU A 10 0.84 3.84 5.85
CA LEU A 10 0.14 4.25 4.62
C LEU A 10 -1.17 4.99 4.90
N ASP A 11 -1.89 4.64 5.97
CA ASP A 11 -3.07 5.38 6.45
C ASP A 11 -2.76 6.81 6.90
N ARG A 12 -1.48 7.14 7.14
CA ARG A 12 -0.98 8.49 7.41
C ARG A 12 -0.49 9.21 6.15
N GLU A 13 -0.85 8.72 4.96
CA GLU A 13 -0.55 9.34 3.66
C GLU A 13 0.94 9.36 3.28
N VAL A 14 1.78 8.49 3.86
CA VAL A 14 3.12 8.28 3.28
C VAL A 14 2.99 7.47 2.00
N GLN A 15 3.77 7.82 0.97
CA GLN A 15 3.68 7.19 -0.36
C GLN A 15 4.33 5.80 -0.40
N GLY A 16 5.22 5.51 0.55
CA GLY A 16 5.92 4.26 0.67
C GLY A 16 6.81 4.19 1.90
N ILE A 17 7.33 2.99 2.17
CA ILE A 17 8.22 2.66 3.29
C ILE A 17 9.39 1.84 2.72
N LEU A 18 10.59 1.96 3.28
CA LEU A 18 11.66 1.03 2.92
C LEU A 18 11.41 -0.30 3.63
N GLY A 19 11.29 -1.40 2.88
CA GLY A 19 11.32 -2.75 3.44
C GLY A 19 12.75 -3.20 3.67
N PRO A 20 13.25 -3.27 4.91
CA PRO A 20 14.61 -3.71 5.20
C PRO A 20 14.72 -5.24 5.08
N HIS A 21 15.93 -5.73 4.81
CA HIS A 21 16.27 -7.16 4.79
C HIS A 21 15.32 -7.99 3.92
N VAL A 22 15.15 -7.60 2.66
CA VAL A 22 14.36 -8.36 1.67
C VAL A 22 15.31 -9.21 0.84
N GLU A 23 15.34 -10.52 1.10
CA GLU A 23 16.37 -11.44 0.59
C GLU A 23 15.78 -12.57 -0.27
N THR A 24 14.45 -12.64 -0.37
CA THR A 24 13.76 -13.65 -1.16
C THR A 24 12.67 -13.03 -2.04
N ARG A 25 12.35 -13.71 -3.14
CA ARG A 25 11.23 -13.33 -4.01
C ARG A 25 9.91 -13.30 -3.25
N GLU A 26 9.72 -14.23 -2.33
CA GLU A 26 8.51 -14.34 -1.52
C GLU A 26 8.40 -13.16 -0.54
N GLU A 27 9.51 -12.69 0.03
CA GLU A 27 9.52 -11.47 0.85
C GLU A 27 9.22 -10.22 0.04
N ALA A 28 9.81 -10.11 -1.16
CA ALA A 28 9.52 -9.00 -2.06
C ALA A 28 8.03 -8.99 -2.45
N GLN A 29 7.44 -10.14 -2.76
CA GLN A 29 6.02 -10.24 -3.05
C GLN A 29 5.16 -9.87 -1.84
N ARG A 30 5.48 -10.40 -0.64
CA ARG A 30 4.76 -10.02 0.59
C ARG A 30 4.83 -8.52 0.88
N LEU A 31 5.96 -7.88 0.56
CA LEU A 31 6.12 -6.43 0.69
C LEU A 31 5.19 -5.70 -0.28
N VAL A 32 5.16 -6.08 -1.56
CA VAL A 32 4.25 -5.48 -2.57
C VAL A 32 2.79 -5.68 -2.15
N ASP A 33 2.40 -6.89 -1.77
CA ASP A 33 1.03 -7.21 -1.37
C ASP A 33 0.57 -6.35 -0.18
N ALA A 34 1.47 -6.00 0.74
CA ALA A 34 1.12 -5.16 1.89
C ALA A 34 0.85 -3.68 1.53
N TYR A 35 1.25 -3.23 0.35
CA TYR A 35 1.08 -1.83 -0.11
C TYR A 35 -0.20 -1.64 -0.90
N LEU A 36 -0.62 -2.69 -1.62
CA LEU A 36 -1.69 -2.61 -2.58
C LEU A 36 -3.02 -3.01 -1.95
N LEU A 37 -4.04 -2.19 -2.19
CA LEU A 37 -5.43 -2.51 -1.87
C LEU A 37 -5.90 -3.70 -2.75
N PRO A 38 -6.91 -4.47 -2.31
CA PRO A 38 -7.51 -5.52 -3.13
C PRO A 38 -8.05 -4.99 -4.47
N PRO A 39 -8.00 -5.78 -5.55
CA PRO A 39 -7.56 -7.18 -5.58
C PRO A 39 -6.04 -7.39 -5.76
N GLU A 40 -5.26 -6.35 -6.01
CA GLU A 40 -3.82 -6.49 -6.32
C GLU A 40 -2.94 -6.79 -5.10
N GLY A 41 -3.48 -6.63 -3.89
CA GLY A 41 -2.78 -6.98 -2.66
C GLY A 41 -3.71 -7.18 -1.46
N THR A 42 -3.15 -6.99 -0.28
CA THR A 42 -3.75 -7.31 1.03
C THR A 42 -3.83 -6.10 1.97
N ARG A 43 -3.50 -4.90 1.48
CA ARG A 43 -3.65 -3.66 2.26
C ARG A 43 -5.11 -3.47 2.66
N GLY A 44 -5.35 -3.23 3.94
CA GLY A 44 -6.70 -2.94 4.43
C GLY A 44 -7.15 -1.52 4.08
N TRP A 45 -8.45 -1.34 3.86
CA TRP A 45 -9.06 -0.01 3.74
C TRP A 45 -9.17 0.65 5.11
N GLY A 46 -8.38 1.71 5.35
CA GLY A 46 -8.46 2.53 6.56
C GLY A 46 -9.52 3.63 6.47
N LEU A 47 -9.77 4.30 7.60
CA LEU A 47 -10.53 5.57 7.68
C LEU A 47 -9.59 6.79 7.84
N GLY A 48 -8.30 6.58 7.63
CA GLY A 48 -7.27 7.59 7.78
C GLY A 48 -7.09 8.45 6.54
N ARG A 49 -6.06 9.29 6.59
CA ARG A 49 -5.62 10.14 5.48
C ARG A 49 -5.37 9.34 4.19
N GLY A 50 -4.76 8.16 4.29
CA GLY A 50 -4.42 7.30 3.15
C GLY A 50 -5.61 6.87 2.26
N THR A 51 -6.84 7.03 2.73
CA THR A 51 -8.10 6.78 2.00
C THR A 51 -9.01 8.01 2.01
N THR A 52 -8.40 9.20 2.11
CA THR A 52 -9.07 10.50 2.16
C THR A 52 -10.13 10.56 3.27
N PHE A 53 -9.79 10.07 4.46
CA PHE A 53 -10.69 9.98 5.62
C PHE A 53 -11.99 9.20 5.35
N ASN A 54 -12.00 8.36 4.32
CA ASN A 54 -13.20 7.72 3.81
C ASN A 54 -14.33 8.73 3.48
N ASP A 55 -13.97 9.94 3.04
CA ASP A 55 -14.92 10.95 2.56
C ASP A 55 -15.53 10.47 1.23
N VAL A 56 -16.69 9.83 1.34
CA VAL A 56 -17.40 9.24 0.20
C VAL A 56 -17.82 10.28 -0.84
N VAL A 57 -18.04 11.54 -0.44
CA VAL A 57 -18.44 12.62 -1.36
C VAL A 57 -17.23 13.04 -2.19
N TYR A 58 -16.08 13.22 -1.54
CA TYR A 58 -14.83 13.50 -2.23
C TYR A 58 -14.45 12.35 -3.17
N LEU A 59 -14.47 11.11 -2.68
CA LEU A 59 -14.06 9.94 -3.46
C LEU A 59 -14.95 9.71 -4.68
N ALA A 60 -16.26 9.86 -4.55
CA ALA A 60 -17.20 9.77 -5.68
C ALA A 60 -16.95 10.87 -6.72
N ARG A 61 -16.60 12.09 -6.29
CA ARG A 61 -16.31 13.22 -7.19
C ARG A 61 -14.96 13.06 -7.91
N ALA A 62 -13.92 12.64 -7.19
CA ALA A 62 -12.55 12.61 -7.71
C ALA A 62 -12.24 11.32 -8.49
N HIS A 63 -12.83 10.19 -8.08
CA HIS A 63 -12.48 8.87 -8.62
C HIS A 63 -13.69 8.03 -9.03
N ALA A 64 -14.92 8.56 -9.06
CA ALA A 64 -16.17 7.83 -9.36
C ALA A 64 -16.60 6.79 -8.30
N SER A 65 -15.66 6.06 -7.67
CA SER A 65 -15.95 5.13 -6.58
C SER A 65 -14.73 4.90 -5.67
N ASN A 66 -14.95 4.29 -4.50
CA ASN A 66 -13.86 3.84 -3.62
C ASN A 66 -12.97 2.79 -4.28
N LEU A 67 -13.55 1.92 -5.13
CA LEU A 67 -12.80 0.90 -5.85
C LEU A 67 -11.87 1.54 -6.90
N ASP A 68 -12.38 2.54 -7.62
CA ASP A 68 -11.60 3.28 -8.61
C ASP A 68 -10.50 4.13 -7.95
N TYR A 69 -10.78 4.71 -6.78
CA TYR A 69 -9.74 5.32 -5.94
C TYR A 69 -8.68 4.27 -5.56
N GLY A 70 -9.09 3.08 -5.12
CA GLY A 70 -8.15 2.03 -4.72
C GLY A 70 -7.23 1.60 -5.86
N ARG A 71 -7.80 1.40 -7.05
CA ARG A 71 -7.05 1.10 -8.28
C ARG A 71 -6.07 2.22 -8.62
N TRP A 72 -6.52 3.47 -8.58
CA TRP A 72 -5.65 4.62 -8.81
C TRP A 72 -4.54 4.69 -7.76
N ALA A 73 -4.86 4.58 -6.47
CA ALA A 73 -3.90 4.64 -5.37
C ALA A 73 -2.82 3.56 -5.49
N ASN A 74 -3.18 2.35 -5.90
CA ASN A 74 -2.23 1.26 -6.17
C ASN A 74 -1.17 1.67 -7.22
N THR A 75 -1.54 2.42 -8.26
CA THR A 75 -0.58 2.91 -9.28
C THR A 75 0.39 3.97 -8.77
N GLN A 76 0.11 4.57 -7.61
CA GLN A 76 0.90 5.66 -7.06
C GLN A 76 1.91 5.19 -6.00
N MET A 77 1.82 3.93 -5.53
CA MET A 77 2.64 3.43 -4.43
C MET A 77 4.12 3.33 -4.79
N LEU A 78 4.99 3.78 -3.87
CA LEU A 78 6.43 3.62 -3.97
C LEU A 78 6.87 2.42 -3.12
N VAL A 79 7.03 1.26 -3.76
CA VAL A 79 7.51 0.05 -3.08
C VAL A 79 9.04 -0.02 -3.22
N THR A 80 9.74 0.13 -2.12
CA THR A 80 11.21 0.04 -2.07
C THR A 80 11.65 -1.10 -1.16
N ALA A 81 12.45 -2.01 -1.71
CA ALA A 81 13.04 -3.13 -0.99
C ALA A 81 14.55 -2.87 -0.83
N GLN A 82 15.07 -3.11 0.37
CA GLN A 82 16.49 -3.12 0.64
C GLN A 82 16.97 -4.57 0.64
N ASP A 83 17.80 -4.89 -0.34
CA ASP A 83 18.57 -6.12 -0.40
C ASP A 83 19.96 -5.87 0.18
N GLU A 84 20.43 -6.76 1.05
CA GLU A 84 21.73 -6.67 1.72
C GLU A 84 22.64 -7.86 1.42
N GLU A 85 22.08 -9.00 0.96
CA GLU A 85 22.80 -10.26 0.77
C GLU A 85 22.61 -10.89 -0.62
N GLY A 86 21.76 -10.30 -1.47
CA GLY A 86 21.34 -10.82 -2.76
C GLY A 86 20.01 -11.57 -2.66
N ILE A 87 18.97 -11.08 -3.34
CA ILE A 87 17.68 -11.79 -3.46
C ILE A 87 17.90 -13.14 -4.16
N ARG A 88 17.50 -14.22 -3.48
CA ARG A 88 17.58 -15.61 -3.97
C ARG A 88 16.24 -16.07 -4.55
#